data_AF-A0A7Y4C6N7-F1
#
_entry.id   AF-A0A7Y4C6N7-F1
#
_cell.length_a   1.000
_cell.length_b   1.000
_cell.length_c   1.000
_cell.angle_alpha   90.00
_cell.angle_beta   90.00
_cell.angle_gamma   90.00
#
_symmetry.space_group_name_H-M   'P 1'
#
loop_
_entity.id
_entity.type
_entity.pdbx_description
1 polymer ?
#
loop_
_entity_poly.entity_id
_entity_poly.type
_entity_poly.pdbx_seq_one_letter_code
_entity_poly.pdbx_strand_id
1 'polypeptide(L)'
;MDSRIPLPTDNIYKFYALFGLLLFVFGIGSIIYMNQSTNNLVYEIIVEYHTLKNIPEEARSLAEEATFQVLDRKLDVAVRDKVFYSSGIGAIIAIGMFMIWYGFRAWHTVIQPMQDEITRLNIKKLKQEVGE
;
A
#
# COMPACT_ATOMS: atom_id res chain seq x y z
N MET A 1 -10.80 27.14 -29.29
CA MET A 1 -9.77 26.10 -29.06
C MET A 1 -10.04 25.51 -27.69
N ASP A 2 -10.75 24.39 -27.65
CA ASP A 2 -10.99 23.68 -26.39
C ASP A 2 -9.68 22.91 -26.08
N SER A 3 -8.73 23.58 -25.42
CA SER A 3 -7.44 23.02 -25.02
C SER A 3 -7.66 22.03 -23.89
N ARG A 4 -8.15 20.84 -24.23
CA ARG A 4 -8.20 19.72 -23.28
C ARG A 4 -6.79 19.18 -23.16
N ILE A 5 -6.01 19.80 -22.28
CA ILE A 5 -4.75 19.23 -21.81
C ILE A 5 -5.08 17.82 -21.33
N PRO A 6 -4.48 16.76 -21.91
CA PRO A 6 -4.76 15.40 -21.51
C PRO A 6 -4.36 15.24 -20.04
N LEU A 7 -5.35 15.27 -19.16
CA LEU A 7 -5.17 15.03 -17.74
C LEU A 7 -4.89 13.54 -17.53
N PRO A 8 -4.23 13.13 -16.44
CA PRO A 8 -3.94 11.73 -16.17
C PRO A 8 -5.18 10.82 -16.00
N THR A 9 -6.38 11.41 -15.99
CA THR A 9 -7.71 10.77 -15.98
C THR A 9 -8.37 10.72 -17.36
N ASP A 10 -7.66 11.12 -18.41
CA ASP A 10 -8.13 11.08 -19.81
C ASP A 10 -8.44 9.66 -20.32
N ASN A 11 -7.86 8.65 -19.67
CA ASN A 11 -8.03 7.25 -20.01
C ASN A 11 -7.98 6.36 -18.74
N ILE A 12 -8.90 5.40 -18.66
CA ILE A 12 -9.03 4.44 -17.56
C ILE A 12 -7.73 3.66 -17.29
N TYR A 13 -6.92 3.37 -18.31
CA TYR A 13 -5.66 2.63 -18.12
C TYR A 13 -4.59 3.46 -17.39
N LYS A 14 -4.51 4.77 -17.65
CA LYS A 14 -3.61 5.67 -16.89
C LYS A 14 -4.10 5.85 -15.46
N PHE A 15 -5.42 5.91 -15.26
CA PHE A 15 -6.01 5.91 -13.92
C PHE A 15 -5.63 4.64 -13.14
N TYR A 16 -5.76 3.45 -13.74
CA TYR A 16 -5.34 2.20 -13.07
C TYR A 16 -3.86 2.20 -12.72
N ALA A 17 -2.99 2.69 -13.62
CA ALA A 17 -1.56 2.77 -13.34
C ALA A 17 -1.24 3.68 -12.14
N LEU A 18 -1.86 4.87 -12.10
CA LEU A 18 -1.62 5.85 -11.04
C LEU A 18 -2.28 5.46 -9.72
N PHE A 19 -3.49 4.91 -9.76
CA PHE A 19 -4.15 4.41 -8.56
C PHE A 19 -3.43 3.18 -8.01
N GLY A 20 -2.93 2.29 -8.87
CA GLY A 20 -2.09 1.18 -8.46
C GLY A 20 -0.78 1.65 -7.80
N LEU A 21 -0.15 2.68 -8.36
CA LEU A 21 1.03 3.32 -7.76
C LEU A 21 0.74 3.93 -6.39
N LEU A 22 -0.42 4.59 -6.24
CA LEU A 22 -0.90 5.09 -4.95
C LEU A 22 -1.01 3.96 -3.94
N LEU A 23 -1.71 2.87 -4.28
CA LEU A 23 -1.86 1.71 -3.39
C LEU A 23 -0.51 1.10 -3.01
N PHE A 24 0.42 1.02 -3.96
CA PHE A 24 1.76 0.50 -3.72
C PHE A 24 2.52 1.37 -2.70
N VAL A 25 2.61 2.69 -2.93
CA VAL A 25 3.33 3.62 -2.04
C VAL A 25 2.72 3.64 -0.64
N PHE A 26 1.39 3.74 -0.55
CA PHE A 26 0.70 3.71 0.73
C PHE A 26 0.85 2.35 1.43
N GLY A 27 0.80 1.25 0.70
CA GLY A 27 1.02 -0.08 1.24
C GLY A 27 2.41 -0.25 1.85
N ILE A 28 3.46 0.22 1.16
CA ILE A 28 4.83 0.22 1.71
C ILE A 28 4.91 1.07 2.98
N GLY A 29 4.32 2.27 2.97
CA GLY A 29 4.24 3.13 4.16
C GLY A 29 3.52 2.45 5.33
N SER A 30 2.41 1.78 5.07
CA SER A 30 1.65 1.02 6.07
C SER A 30 2.45 -0.15 6.65
N ILE A 31 3.26 -0.86 5.86
CA ILE A 31 4.14 -1.92 6.37
C ILE A 31 5.16 -1.34 7.35
N ILE A 32 5.80 -0.22 6.99
CA ILE A 32 6.81 0.43 7.84
C ILE A 32 6.15 0.89 9.15
N TYR A 33 5.03 1.59 9.05
CA TYR A 33 4.28 2.09 10.21
C TYR A 33 3.80 0.96 11.13
N MET A 34 3.22 -0.11 10.57
CA MET A 34 2.78 -1.27 11.34
C MET A 34 3.95 -1.92 12.09
N ASN A 35 5.09 -2.13 11.43
CA ASN A 35 6.26 -2.71 12.08
C ASN A 35 6.77 -1.81 13.21
N GLN A 36 6.84 -0.50 13.00
CA GLN A 36 7.26 0.44 14.03
C GLN A 36 6.28 0.44 15.22
N SER A 37 4.98 0.47 14.95
CA SER A 37 3.92 0.46 15.97
C SER A 37 3.98 -0.82 16.80
N THR A 38 4.05 -2.00 16.17
CA THR A 38 4.17 -3.27 16.90
C THR A 38 5.47 -3.35 17.70
N ASN A 39 6.60 -2.93 17.13
CA ASN A 39 7.88 -2.98 17.84
C ASN A 39 7.88 -2.07 19.07
N ASN A 40 7.34 -0.86 18.95
CA ASN A 40 7.23 0.06 20.09
C ASN A 40 6.40 -0.53 21.23
N LEU A 41 5.24 -1.12 20.89
CA LEU A 41 4.40 -1.81 21.87
C LEU A 41 5.13 -2.98 22.54
N VAL A 42 5.83 -3.81 21.76
CA VAL A 42 6.59 -4.93 22.30
C VAL A 42 7.69 -4.42 23.23
N TYR A 43 8.47 -3.42 22.83
CA TYR A 43 9.53 -2.86 23.68
C TYR A 43 9.03 -2.27 24.99
N GLU A 44 7.83 -1.68 25.00
CA GLU A 44 7.21 -1.16 26.21
C GLU A 44 6.88 -2.28 27.21
N ILE A 45 6.39 -3.42 26.74
CA ILE A 45 5.83 -4.47 27.61
C ILE A 45 6.78 -5.64 27.88
N ILE A 46 7.81 -5.83 27.05
CA ILE A 46 8.61 -7.07 27.04
C ILE A 46 9.40 -7.28 28.34
N VAL A 47 9.91 -6.20 28.94
CA VAL A 47 10.69 -6.29 30.18
C VAL A 47 9.80 -6.77 31.32
N GLU A 48 8.67 -6.11 31.54
CA GLU A 48 7.71 -6.45 32.60
C GLU A 48 7.11 -7.85 32.41
N TYR A 49 6.78 -8.19 31.16
CA TYR A 49 6.32 -9.52 30.80
C TYR A 49 7.33 -10.60 31.22
N HIS A 50 8.61 -10.42 30.88
CA HIS A 50 9.64 -11.39 31.23
C HIS A 50 9.97 -11.41 32.73
N THR A 51 9.90 -10.28 33.42
CA THR A 51 10.10 -10.27 34.87
C THR A 51 9.02 -11.09 35.58
N LEU A 52 7.75 -10.94 35.19
CA LEU A 52 6.64 -11.68 35.80
C LEU A 52 6.65 -13.16 35.36
N LYS A 53 6.99 -13.44 34.10
CA LYS A 53 7.10 -14.81 33.57
C LYS A 53 8.13 -15.66 34.31
N ASN A 54 9.22 -15.05 34.77
CA ASN A 54 10.31 -15.74 35.48
C ASN A 54 9.99 -16.02 36.94
N ILE A 55 8.93 -15.40 37.50
CA ILE A 55 8.45 -15.71 38.84
C ILE A 55 7.58 -16.98 38.75
N PRO A 56 7.83 -18.01 39.58
CA PRO A 56 6.96 -19.18 39.67
C PRO A 56 5.52 -18.75 39.92
N GLU A 57 4.56 -19.39 39.24
CA GLU A 57 3.13 -19.03 39.32
C GLU A 57 2.62 -19.05 40.77
N GLU A 58 3.05 -20.03 41.57
CA GLU A 58 2.71 -20.19 42.98
C GLU A 58 3.25 -19.07 43.89
N ALA A 59 4.26 -18.33 43.42
CA ALA A 59 4.91 -17.24 44.16
C ALA A 59 4.41 -15.85 43.76
N ARG A 60 3.54 -15.73 42.74
CA ARG A 60 2.96 -14.45 42.31
C ARG A 60 1.81 -14.04 43.21
N SER A 61 1.75 -12.76 43.53
CA SER A 61 0.55 -12.16 44.11
C SER A 61 -0.61 -12.14 43.11
N LEU A 62 -1.85 -12.02 43.60
CA LEU A 62 -3.04 -11.90 42.75
C LEU A 62 -2.94 -10.72 41.76
N ALA A 63 -2.31 -9.62 42.17
CA ALA A 63 -2.13 -8.44 41.33
C ALA A 63 -1.10 -8.71 40.21
N GLU A 64 0.02 -9.35 40.55
CA GLU A 64 1.06 -9.73 39.57
C GLU A 64 0.55 -10.72 38.54
N GLU A 65 -0.26 -11.69 38.97
CA GLU A 65 -0.88 -12.66 38.07
C GLU A 65 -1.88 -11.99 37.11
N ALA A 66 -2.72 -11.08 37.61
CA ALA A 66 -3.64 -10.32 36.77
C ALA A 66 -2.88 -9.46 35.74
N THR A 67 -1.81 -8.76 36.17
CA THR A 67 -0.95 -7.98 35.26
C THR A 67 -0.30 -8.88 34.21
N PHE A 68 0.24 -10.02 34.62
CA PHE A 68 0.86 -10.97 33.71
C PHE A 68 -0.12 -11.45 32.62
N GLN A 69 -1.35 -11.82 33.00
CA GLN A 69 -2.37 -12.24 32.04
C GLN A 69 -2.74 -11.13 31.05
N VAL A 70 -2.84 -9.88 31.51
CA VAL A 70 -3.09 -8.74 30.63
C VAL A 70 -1.93 -8.53 29.64
N LEU A 71 -0.69 -8.58 30.12
CA LEU A 71 0.50 -8.42 29.28
C LEU A 71 0.64 -9.55 28.25
N ASP A 72 0.39 -10.79 28.67
CA ASP A 72 0.40 -11.97 27.80
C ASP A 72 -0.64 -11.82 26.69
N ARG A 73 -1.88 -11.45 27.05
CA ARG A 73 -2.94 -11.18 26.07
C ARG A 73 -2.62 -10.02 25.14
N LYS A 74 -2.03 -8.94 25.65
CA LYS A 74 -1.64 -7.78 24.83
C LYS A 74 -0.59 -8.18 23.79
N LEU A 75 0.38 -9.00 24.17
CA LEU A 75 1.41 -9.52 23.27
C LEU A 75 0.81 -10.46 22.21
N ASP A 76 -0.07 -11.38 22.64
CA ASP A 76 -0.78 -12.30 21.76
C ASP A 76 -1.61 -11.56 20.69
N VAL A 77 -2.35 -10.52 21.10
CA VAL A 77 -3.13 -9.67 20.19
C VAL A 77 -2.20 -8.92 19.25
N ALA A 78 -1.13 -8.31 19.75
CA ALA A 78 -0.17 -7.56 18.93
C ALA A 78 0.47 -8.42 17.82
N VAL A 79 0.81 -9.68 18.12
CA VAL A 79 1.37 -10.61 17.14
C VAL A 79 0.32 -11.01 16.11
N ARG A 80 -0.91 -11.34 16.54
CA ARG A 80 -2.00 -11.71 15.64
C ARG A 80 -2.39 -10.56 14.70
N ASP A 81 -2.51 -9.36 15.25
CA ASP A 81 -2.82 -8.14 14.51
C ASP A 81 -1.73 -7.85 13.47
N LYS A 82 -0.45 -7.97 13.84
CA LYS A 82 0.66 -7.80 12.88
C LYS A 82 0.53 -8.78 11.71
N VAL A 83 0.26 -10.05 11.96
CA VAL A 83 0.11 -11.06 10.90
C VAL A 83 -1.10 -10.77 10.02
N PHE A 84 -2.24 -10.45 10.63
CA PHE A 84 -3.48 -10.14 9.92
C PHE A 84 -3.33 -8.89 9.04
N TYR A 85 -2.85 -7.78 9.62
CA TYR A 85 -2.63 -6.53 8.88
C TYR A 85 -1.54 -6.68 7.82
N SER A 86 -0.44 -7.38 8.11
CA SER A 86 0.61 -7.64 7.12
C SER A 86 0.06 -8.41 5.91
N SER A 87 -0.81 -9.38 6.15
CA SER A 87 -1.45 -10.15 5.07
C SER A 87 -2.39 -9.28 4.25
N GLY A 88 -3.22 -8.45 4.91
CA GLY A 88 -4.12 -7.52 4.24
C GLY A 88 -3.39 -6.46 3.41
N ILE A 89 -2.34 -5.85 3.97
CA ILE A 89 -1.49 -4.88 3.25
C ILE A 89 -0.78 -5.56 2.08
N GLY A 90 -0.28 -6.79 2.25
CA GLY A 90 0.31 -7.57 1.17
C GLY A 90 -0.64 -7.79 0.00
N ALA A 91 -1.91 -8.11 0.28
CA ALA A 91 -2.95 -8.25 -0.75
C ALA A 91 -3.20 -6.91 -1.49
N ILE A 92 -3.27 -5.79 -0.76
CA ILE A 92 -3.44 -4.45 -1.35
C ILE A 92 -2.25 -4.10 -2.26
N ILE A 93 -1.02 -4.37 -1.83
CA ILE A 93 0.19 -4.15 -2.64
C ILE A 93 0.15 -5.01 -3.90
N ALA A 94 -0.23 -6.29 -3.79
CA ALA A 94 -0.35 -7.19 -4.94
C ALA A 94 -1.37 -6.67 -5.96
N ILE A 95 -2.53 -6.21 -5.49
CA ILE A 95 -3.55 -5.56 -6.34
C ILE A 95 -2.98 -4.29 -6.99
N GLY A 96 -2.30 -3.44 -6.22
CA GLY A 96 -1.65 -2.23 -6.72
C GLY A 96 -0.64 -2.53 -7.83
N MET A 97 0.25 -3.52 -7.64
CA MET A 97 1.22 -3.96 -8.66
C MET A 97 0.53 -4.50 -9.91
N PHE A 98 -0.54 -5.28 -9.75
CA PHE A 98 -1.33 -5.78 -10.88
C PHE A 98 -1.96 -4.63 -11.67
N MET A 99 -2.53 -3.63 -10.99
CA MET A 99 -3.11 -2.44 -11.63
C MET A 99 -2.08 -1.58 -12.35
N ILE A 100 -0.88 -1.41 -11.78
CA ILE A 100 0.27 -0.75 -12.42
C ILE A 100 0.59 -1.48 -13.73
N TRP A 101 0.85 -2.78 -13.64
CA TRP A 101 1.25 -3.59 -14.79
C TRP A 101 0.20 -3.58 -15.89
N TYR A 102 -1.07 -3.84 -15.54
CA TYR A 102 -2.18 -3.84 -16.49
C TYR A 102 -2.40 -2.45 -17.12
N GLY A 103 -2.41 -1.40 -16.29
CA GLY A 103 -2.60 -0.03 -16.74
C GLY A 103 -1.52 0.43 -17.72
N PHE A 104 -0.25 0.21 -17.39
CA PHE A 104 0.86 0.55 -18.29
C PHE A 104 0.86 -0.29 -19.57
N ARG A 105 0.62 -1.61 -19.45
CA ARG A 105 0.60 -2.51 -20.61
C ARG A 105 -0.49 -2.10 -21.59
N ALA A 106 -1.73 -1.96 -21.13
CA ALA A 106 -2.85 -1.61 -21.99
C ALA A 106 -2.71 -0.20 -22.57
N TRP A 107 -2.20 0.76 -21.78
CA TRP A 107 -1.92 2.10 -22.30
C TRP A 107 -0.87 2.05 -23.42
N HIS A 108 0.26 1.38 -23.22
CA HIS A 108 1.34 1.32 -24.19
C HIS A 108 0.96 0.56 -25.47
N THR A 109 0.19 -0.52 -25.37
CA THR A 109 -0.12 -1.36 -26.54
C THR A 109 -1.37 -0.96 -27.29
N VAL A 110 -2.35 -0.31 -26.64
CA VAL A 110 -3.65 0.02 -27.26
C VAL A 110 -3.81 1.52 -27.48
N ILE A 111 -3.58 2.31 -26.43
CA ILE A 111 -3.91 3.74 -26.46
C ILE A 111 -2.82 4.57 -27.13
N GLN A 112 -1.55 4.29 -26.82
CA GLN A 112 -0.42 5.04 -27.38
C GLN A 112 -0.38 4.95 -28.91
N PRO A 113 -0.52 3.78 -29.57
CA PRO A 113 -0.52 3.71 -31.04
C PRO A 113 -1.65 4.54 -31.67
N MET A 114 -2.85 4.50 -31.08
CA MET A 114 -3.99 5.28 -31.54
C MET A 114 -3.76 6.79 -31.38
N GLN A 115 -3.17 7.21 -30.26
CA GLN A 115 -2.80 8.61 -30.01
C GLN A 115 -1.70 9.10 -30.97
N ASP A 116 -0.72 8.25 -31.26
CA ASP A 116 0.35 8.54 -32.22
C ASP A 116 -0.20 8.70 -33.64
N GLU A 117 -1.19 7.88 -34.03
CA GLU A 117 -1.86 7.97 -35.32
C GLU A 117 -2.68 9.25 -35.45
N ILE A 118 -3.51 9.58 -34.45
CA ILE A 118 -4.28 10.83 -34.41
C ILE A 118 -3.34 12.03 -34.52
N THR A 119 -2.23 12.01 -33.79
CA THR A 119 -1.23 13.09 -33.82
C THR A 119 -0.59 13.22 -35.20
N ARG A 120 -0.23 12.11 -35.84
CA ARG A 120 0.31 12.11 -37.20
C ARG A 120 -0.68 12.71 -38.22
N LEU A 121 -1.95 12.34 -38.14
CA LEU A 121 -3.00 12.86 -39.03
C LEU A 121 -3.25 14.36 -38.80
N ASN A 122 -3.26 14.80 -37.53
CA ASN A 122 -3.39 16.22 -37.20
C ASN A 122 -2.22 17.05 -37.74
N ILE A 123 -0.98 16.55 -37.63
CA ILE A 123 0.19 17.20 -38.23
C ILE A 123 0.03 17.32 -39.75
N LYS A 124 -0.42 16.25 -40.44
CA LYS A 124 -0.63 16.27 -41.88
C LYS A 124 -1.69 17.29 -42.30
N LYS A 125 -2.80 17.38 -41.55
CA LYS A 125 -3.86 18.35 -41.78
C LYS A 125 -3.35 19.79 -41.62
N LEU A 126 -2.60 20.05 -40.53
CA LEU A 126 -2.04 21.38 -40.28
C LEU A 126 -1.07 21.84 -41.38
N LYS A 127 -0.24 20.93 -41.91
CA LYS A 127 0.65 21.27 -43.04
C LYS A 127 -0.14 21.73 -44.28
N GLN A 128 -1.21 21.00 -44.61
CA GLN A 128 -2.09 21.36 -45.73
C GLN A 128 -2.79 22.71 -45.51
N GLU A 129 -3.17 23.03 -44.27
CA GLU A 129 -3.80 24.32 -43.93
C GLU A 129 -2.83 25.52 -44.02
N VAL A 130 -1.54 25.29 -43.77
CA VAL A 130 -0.50 26.34 -43.82
C VAL A 130 0.11 26.49 -45.23
N GLY A 131 -0.30 25.64 -46.19
CA GLY A 131 0.15 25.72 -47.59
C GLY A 131 1.53 25.10 -47.84
N GLU A 132 2.00 24.22 -46.94
CA GLU A 132 3.16 23.35 -47.13
C GLU A 132 2.80 22.00 -47.77
#